data_AF-A0A355DF99-F1
#
_entry.id   AF-A0A355DF99-F1
#
_cell.length_a   1.000
_cell.length_b   1.000
_cell.length_c   1.000
_cell.angle_alpha   90.00
_cell.angle_beta   90.00
_cell.angle_gamma   90.00
#
_symmetry.space_group_name_H-M   'P 1'
#
loop_
_entity.id
_entity.type
_entity.pdbx_description
1 polymer ?
#
loop_
_entity_poly.entity_id
_entity_poly.type
_entity_poly.pdbx_seq_one_letter_code
_entity_poly.pdbx_strand_id
1 'polypeptide(L)'
;PDAGHRSRFLYMNAPGGRRCDAAILVDVALLPEEAGEAAADGFRLVTVGFRYEEFSSVTIDNVTAARRAVDHLISLGHRRIGLLG
;
A
#
# COMPACT_ATOMS: atom_id res chain seq x y z
N PRO A 1 -10.93 -7.27 4.92
CA PRO A 1 -10.07 -8.36 5.44
C PRO A 1 -9.51 -7.98 6.81
N ASP A 2 -9.65 -8.83 7.83
CA ASP A 2 -9.09 -8.56 9.16
C ASP A 2 -7.54 -8.59 9.13
N ALA A 3 -6.91 -8.07 10.19
CA ALA A 3 -5.45 -7.99 10.31
C ALA A 3 -4.79 -9.39 10.32
N GLY A 4 -5.37 -10.36 11.02
CA GLY A 4 -4.84 -11.72 11.13
C GLY A 4 -4.77 -12.48 9.80
N HIS A 5 -5.66 -12.16 8.84
CA HIS A 5 -5.59 -12.73 7.50
C HIS A 5 -4.36 -12.26 6.69
N ARG A 6 -3.88 -11.02 6.90
CA ARG A 6 -2.74 -10.45 6.14
C ARG A 6 -1.41 -10.99 6.65
N SER A 7 -1.20 -10.95 7.95
CA SER A 7 0.02 -11.47 8.57
C SER A 7 0.14 -12.98 8.27
N ARG A 8 -0.96 -13.74 8.35
CA ARG A 8 -0.96 -15.17 7.96
C ARG A 8 -0.60 -15.39 6.48
N PHE A 9 -1.09 -14.56 5.55
CA PHE A 9 -0.73 -14.67 4.14
C PHE A 9 0.77 -14.44 3.91
N LEU A 10 1.36 -13.43 4.57
CA LEU A 10 2.79 -13.16 4.52
C LEU A 10 3.60 -14.32 5.07
N TYR A 11 3.30 -14.76 6.29
CA TYR A 11 4.00 -15.89 6.92
C TYR A 11 3.88 -17.19 6.11
N MET A 12 2.74 -17.43 5.45
CA MET A 12 2.57 -18.62 4.63
C MET A 12 3.29 -18.56 3.29
N ASN A 13 3.39 -17.39 2.65
CA ASN A 13 3.79 -17.27 1.24
C ASN A 13 5.14 -16.59 0.99
N ALA A 14 5.71 -15.93 1.99
CA ALA A 14 6.98 -15.21 1.88
C ALA A 14 8.11 -15.99 2.61
N PRO A 15 9.39 -15.53 2.70
CA PRO A 15 10.58 -16.40 2.74
C PRO A 15 10.82 -17.32 3.95
N GLY A 16 9.82 -17.62 4.78
CA GLY A 16 9.81 -18.77 5.70
C GLY A 16 9.11 -20.02 5.14
N GLY A 17 8.22 -19.85 4.15
CA GLY A 17 7.46 -20.95 3.51
C GLY A 17 8.15 -21.61 2.31
N ARG A 18 9.34 -21.12 1.91
CA ARG A 18 10.15 -21.58 0.75
C ARG A 18 9.42 -21.61 -0.61
N ARG A 19 8.29 -20.91 -0.77
CA ARG A 19 7.53 -20.89 -2.05
C ARG A 19 8.01 -19.81 -3.02
N CYS A 20 8.48 -18.68 -2.50
CA CYS A 20 8.95 -17.54 -3.29
C CYS A 20 10.12 -16.84 -2.58
N ASP A 21 11.01 -16.22 -3.35
CA ASP A 21 12.16 -15.47 -2.82
C ASP A 21 11.80 -14.03 -2.39
N ALA A 22 10.68 -13.51 -2.89
CA ALA A 22 10.14 -12.18 -2.61
C ALA A 22 8.64 -12.11 -2.93
N ALA A 23 7.95 -11.09 -2.42
CA ALA A 23 6.53 -10.83 -2.73
C ALA A 23 6.26 -9.34 -3.04
N ILE A 24 5.21 -9.10 -3.83
CA ILE A 24 4.67 -7.77 -4.10
C ILE A 24 3.32 -7.65 -3.40
N LEU A 25 3.16 -6.63 -2.56
CA LEU A 25 1.92 -6.34 -1.85
C LEU A 25 1.18 -5.21 -2.56
N VAL A 26 -0.02 -5.50 -3.07
CA VAL A 26 -0.83 -4.52 -3.80
C VAL A 26 -2.08 -4.22 -2.98
N ASP A 27 -2.21 -2.97 -2.55
CA ASP A 27 -3.34 -2.51 -1.72
C ASP A 27 -3.54 -3.33 -0.43
N VAL A 28 -2.43 -3.80 0.14
CA VAL A 28 -2.40 -4.51 1.42
C VAL A 28 -1.69 -3.62 2.43
N ALA A 29 -2.46 -3.08 3.39
CA ALA A 29 -1.91 -2.32 4.49
C ALA A 29 -1.39 -3.25 5.60
N LEU A 30 -0.11 -3.10 5.93
CA LEU A 30 0.52 -3.56 7.16
C LEU A 30 0.44 -2.47 8.22
N LEU A 31 0.30 -2.88 9.48
CA LEU A 31 0.63 -2.02 10.61
C LEU A 31 2.14 -1.74 10.62
N PRO A 32 2.60 -0.61 11.20
CA PRO A 32 4.02 -0.31 11.31
C PRO A 32 4.81 -1.42 12.02
N GLU A 33 4.25 -2.03 13.06
CA GLU A 33 4.87 -3.17 13.76
C GLU A 33 5.05 -4.38 12.85
N GLU A 34 4.02 -4.73 12.05
CA GLU A 34 4.07 -5.87 11.13
C GLU A 34 5.10 -5.65 10.02
N ALA A 35 5.28 -4.40 9.56
CA ALA A 35 6.31 -4.06 8.59
C ALA A 35 7.71 -4.20 9.18
N GLY A 36 7.92 -3.72 10.42
CA GLY A 36 9.17 -3.85 11.15
C GLY A 36 9.53 -5.31 11.45
N GLU A 37 8.57 -6.11 11.89
CA GLU A 37 8.75 -7.55 12.12
C GLU A 37 9.09 -8.29 10.83
N ALA A 38 8.36 -8.04 9.74
CA ALA A 38 8.67 -8.64 8.44
C ALA A 38 10.08 -8.25 7.95
N ALA A 39 10.53 -7.03 8.19
CA ALA A 39 11.88 -6.63 7.85
C ALA A 39 12.94 -7.35 8.70
N ALA A 40 12.71 -7.45 10.01
CA ALA A 40 13.58 -8.15 10.96
C ALA A 40 13.70 -9.64 10.65
N ASP A 41 12.60 -10.26 10.21
CA ASP A 41 12.53 -11.67 9.81
C ASP A 41 13.12 -11.93 8.40
N GLY A 42 13.62 -10.91 7.72
CA GLY A 42 14.31 -11.03 6.42
C GLY A 42 13.37 -11.20 5.22
N PHE A 43 12.11 -10.81 5.34
CA PHE A 43 11.18 -10.83 4.21
C PHE A 43 11.63 -9.83 3.14
N ARG A 44 11.62 -10.26 1.87
CA ARG A 44 11.86 -9.38 0.72
C ARG A 44 10.53 -8.97 0.11
N LEU A 45 10.13 -7.73 0.35
CA LEU A 45 8.84 -7.19 -0.09
C LEU A 45 9.01 -5.94 -0.94
N VAL A 46 8.08 -5.75 -1.87
CA VAL A 46 7.82 -4.48 -2.55
C VAL A 46 6.34 -4.14 -2.37
N THR A 47 6.01 -2.89 -2.08
CA THR A 47 4.62 -2.46 -1.91
C THR A 47 4.13 -1.58 -3.04
N VAL A 48 2.83 -1.68 -3.34
CA VAL A 48 2.10 -0.84 -4.27
C VAL A 48 0.90 -0.24 -3.56
N GLY A 49 0.83 1.08 -3.53
CA GLY A 49 -0.26 1.84 -2.89
C GLY A 49 0.03 2.30 -1.46
N PHE A 50 0.76 1.49 -0.68
CA PHE A 50 1.22 1.84 0.67
C PHE A 50 2.74 2.04 0.71
N ARG A 51 3.21 2.91 1.60
CA ARG A 51 4.63 3.20 1.81
C ARG A 51 5.04 2.81 3.23
N TYR A 52 6.16 2.08 3.31
CA TYR A 52 6.84 1.68 4.53
C TYR A 52 8.32 2.09 4.39
N GLU A 53 9.00 2.36 5.50
CA GLU A 53 10.40 2.78 5.46
C GLU A 53 11.33 1.59 5.14
N GLU A 54 10.91 0.40 5.57
CA GLU A 54 11.65 -0.86 5.50
C GLU A 54 11.67 -1.47 4.09
N PHE A 55 10.73 -1.08 3.22
CA PHE A 55 10.51 -1.71 1.92
C PHE A 55 10.45 -0.72 0.77
N SER A 56 10.89 -1.18 -0.41
CA SER A 56 10.69 -0.42 -1.64
C SER A 56 9.20 -0.31 -1.96
N SER A 57 8.78 0.88 -2.41
CA SER A 57 7.37 1.17 -2.66
C SER A 57 7.16 1.93 -3.96
N VAL A 58 6.10 1.55 -4.67
CA VAL A 58 5.53 2.29 -5.80
C VAL A 58 4.22 2.90 -5.34
N THR A 59 4.15 4.22 -5.31
CA THR A 59 2.98 4.97 -4.83
C THR A 59 2.55 6.01 -5.86
N ILE A 60 1.24 6.22 -5.97
CA ILE A 60 0.70 7.35 -6.72
C ILE A 60 0.76 8.59 -5.83
N ASP A 61 1.16 9.72 -6.38
CA ASP A 61 0.93 11.02 -5.74
C ASP A 61 -0.57 11.35 -5.82
N ASN A 62 -1.33 10.79 -4.88
CA ASN A 62 -2.78 10.96 -4.80
C ASN A 62 -3.17 12.42 -4.51
N VAL A 63 -2.30 13.21 -3.89
CA VAL A 63 -2.56 14.64 -3.63
C VAL A 63 -2.55 15.41 -4.96
N THR A 64 -1.51 15.22 -5.77
CA THR A 64 -1.45 15.86 -7.09
C THR A 64 -2.53 15.32 -8.02
N ALA A 65 -2.83 14.02 -7.97
CA ALA A 65 -3.91 13.43 -8.76
C ALA A 65 -5.28 14.02 -8.39
N ALA A 66 -5.61 14.09 -7.10
CA ALA A 66 -6.86 14.67 -6.61
C ALA A 66 -6.96 16.16 -6.95
N ARG A 67 -5.87 16.93 -6.79
CA ARG A 67 -5.82 18.33 -7.20
C ARG A 67 -6.14 18.49 -8.68
N ARG A 68 -5.49 17.71 -9.55
CA ARG A 68 -5.77 17.75 -11.00
C ARG A 68 -7.22 17.43 -11.33
N ALA A 69 -7.82 16.46 -10.64
CA ALA A 69 -9.23 16.12 -10.82
C ALA A 69 -10.16 17.29 -10.40
N VAL A 70 -9.90 17.91 -9.25
CA VAL A 70 -10.68 19.06 -8.77
C VAL A 70 -10.49 20.30 -9.64
N ASP A 71 -9.26 20.58 -10.06
CA ASP A 71 -8.94 21.69 -10.97
C ASP A 71 -9.70 21.56 -12.29
N HIS A 72 -9.79 20.33 -12.81
CA HIS A 72 -10.58 20.04 -13.99
C HIS A 72 -12.07 20.37 -13.77
N LEU A 73 -12.67 19.95 -12.65
CA LEU A 73 -14.06 20.30 -12.33
C LEU A 73 -14.27 21.82 -12.18
N ILE A 74 -13.33 22.53 -11.56
CA ILE A 74 -13.38 24.00 -11.45
C ILE A 74 -13.33 24.65 -12.84
N SER A 75 -12.48 24.14 -13.74
CA SER A 75 -12.36 24.62 -15.12
C SER A 75 -13.65 24.46 -15.93
N LEU A 76 -14.45 23.45 -15.60
CA LEU A 76 -15.80 23.22 -16.16
C LEU A 76 -16.88 24.11 -15.51
N GLY A 77 -16.52 24.94 -14.53
CA GLY A 77 -17.44 25.87 -13.85
C GLY A 77 -18.06 25.32 -12.57
N HIS A 78 -17.71 24.11 -12.13
CA HIS A 78 -18.20 23.59 -10.86
C HIS A 78 -17.67 24.43 -9.67
N ARG A 79 -18.50 24.58 -8.64
CA ARG A 79 -18.21 25.37 -7.43
C ARG A 79 -18.55 24.64 -6.12
N ARG A 80 -19.40 23.62 -6.19
CA ARG A 80 -19.81 22.77 -5.06
C ARG A 80 -19.43 21.34 -5.41
N ILE A 81 -18.29 20.89 -4.92
CA ILE A 81 -17.69 19.60 -5.26
C ILE A 81 -17.75 18.73 -4.01
N GLY A 82 -18.43 17.58 -4.10
CA GLY A 82 -18.45 16.57 -3.04
C GLY A 82 -17.34 15.54 -3.23
N LEU A 83 -16.82 15.00 -2.13
CA LEU A 83 -15.90 13.87 -2.12
C LEU A 83 -16.64 12.64 -1.58
N LEU A 84 -16.47 11.50 -2.26
CA LEU A 84 -16.88 10.19 -1.78
C LEU A 84 -15.60 9.36 -1.60
N GLY A 85 -15.48 8.66 -0.48
CA GLY A 85 -14.30 7.87 -0.11
C GLY A 85 -14.65 6.77 0.86
#